data_AF-A0A024P4K3-F1
#
_entry.id   AF-A0A024P4K3-F1
#
_cell.length_a   1.000
_cell.length_b   1.000
_cell.length_c   1.000
_cell.angle_alpha   90.00
_cell.angle_beta   90.00
_cell.angle_gamma   90.00
#
_symmetry.space_group_name_H-M   'P 1'
#
loop_
_entity.id
_entity.type
_entity.pdbx_description
1 polymer ?
#
loop_
_entity_poly.entity_id
_entity_poly.type
_entity_poly.pdbx_seq_one_letter_code
_entity_poly.pdbx_strand_id
1 'polypeptide(L)'
;MHQNQWIAALKELEEEHGTTVPSSVPKEWEATDFSYDLLNFSEGEESKEGSWTSGKTPDGEGEFGYVKEPQSYGGKQELKPAPSYMHGTPPKKKEKSGNFK
;
A
#
# COMPACT_ATOMS: atom_id res chain seq x y z
N MET A 1 32.04 9.65 10.82
CA MET A 1 32.20 8.61 11.85
C MET A 1 30.85 7.98 12.22
N HIS A 2 29.85 8.73 12.71
CA HIS A 2 28.53 8.16 13.05
C HIS A 2 27.79 7.48 11.89
N GLN A 3 27.76 8.08 10.68
CA GLN A 3 27.12 7.44 9.51
C GLN A 3 27.70 6.06 9.21
N ASN A 4 29.01 5.89 9.34
CA ASN A 4 29.67 4.60 9.12
C ASN A 4 29.34 3.58 10.22
N GLN A 5 29.15 4.04 11.47
CA GLN A 5 28.67 3.17 12.56
C GLN A 5 27.25 2.69 12.30
N TRP A 6 26.36 3.57 11.82
CA TRP A 6 24.99 3.18 11.44
C TRP A 6 24.96 2.21 10.27
N ILE A 7 25.81 2.40 9.25
CA ILE A 7 25.91 1.46 8.12
C ILE A 7 26.42 0.09 8.60
N ALA A 8 27.36 0.03 9.53
CA ALA A 8 27.84 -1.23 10.09
C ALA A 8 26.73 -1.95 10.89
N ALA A 9 26.05 -1.22 11.79
CA ALA A 9 24.95 -1.76 12.58
C ALA A 9 23.79 -2.25 11.70
N LEU A 10 23.46 -1.54 10.62
CA LEU A 10 22.45 -1.96 9.65
C LEU A 10 22.81 -3.31 9.03
N LYS A 11 24.06 -3.48 8.58
CA LYS A 11 24.53 -4.73 7.96
C LYS A 11 24.49 -5.91 8.93
N GLU A 12 24.87 -5.68 10.19
CA GLU A 12 24.78 -6.70 11.24
C GLU A 12 23.32 -7.14 11.47
N LEU A 13 22.38 -6.19 11.50
CA LEU A 13 20.95 -6.49 11.63
C LEU A 13 20.36 -7.18 10.40
N GLU A 14 20.77 -6.78 9.19
CA GLU A 14 20.35 -7.43 7.94
C GLU A 14 20.85 -8.87 7.86
N GLU A 15 22.06 -9.17 8.36
CA GLU A 15 22.59 -10.54 8.43
C GLU A 15 21.78 -11.42 9.40
N GLU A 16 21.34 -10.85 10.54
CA GLU A 16 20.59 -11.60 11.55
C GLU A 16 19.09 -11.75 11.21
N HIS A 17 18.49 -10.73 10.60
CA HIS A 17 17.03 -10.63 10.45
C HIS A 17 16.54 -10.57 9.01
N GLY A 18 17.46 -10.52 8.04
CA GLY A 18 17.14 -10.25 6.64
C GLY A 18 16.84 -8.77 6.38
N THR A 19 16.66 -8.44 5.11
CA THR A 19 16.44 -7.06 4.64
C THR A 19 14.99 -6.60 4.83
N THR A 20 14.04 -7.52 4.83
CA THR A 20 12.60 -7.22 4.89
C THR A 20 12.11 -7.22 6.34
N VAL A 21 11.49 -6.12 6.74
CA VAL A 21 10.98 -5.91 8.11
C VAL A 21 9.50 -5.52 8.09
N PRO A 22 8.72 -5.83 9.14
CA PRO A 22 9.13 -6.54 10.36
C PRO A 22 9.26 -8.06 10.16
N SER A 23 10.38 -8.63 10.63
CA SER A 23 10.66 -10.08 10.55
C SER A 23 9.73 -10.95 11.40
N SER A 24 8.91 -10.34 12.27
CA SER A 24 7.93 -11.02 13.11
C SER A 24 6.59 -11.30 12.42
N VAL A 25 6.34 -10.72 11.24
CA VAL A 25 5.13 -10.98 10.45
C VAL A 25 5.43 -12.13 9.48
N PRO A 26 4.68 -13.25 9.55
CA PRO A 26 4.87 -14.36 8.63
C PRO A 26 4.61 -13.95 7.17
N LYS A 27 5.42 -14.44 6.23
CA LYS A 27 5.33 -14.10 4.80
C LYS A 27 3.96 -14.45 4.20
N GLU A 28 3.34 -15.52 4.70
CA GLU A 28 1.99 -15.95 4.30
C GLU A 28 0.86 -14.98 4.68
N TRP A 29 1.12 -14.00 5.55
CA TRP A 29 0.14 -12.95 5.89
C TRP A 29 0.31 -11.70 5.01
N GLU A 30 1.42 -11.62 4.28
CA GLU A 30 1.67 -10.54 3.34
C GLU A 30 0.88 -10.77 2.04
N ALA A 31 0.41 -9.67 1.43
CA ALA A 31 -0.16 -9.70 0.09
C ALA A 31 0.97 -9.72 -0.95
N THR A 32 1.69 -10.84 -1.04
CA THR A 32 2.94 -10.98 -1.82
C THR A 32 2.80 -10.68 -3.31
N ASP A 33 1.59 -10.76 -3.85
CA ASP A 33 1.27 -10.42 -5.24
C ASP A 33 1.57 -8.95 -5.58
N PHE A 34 1.76 -8.08 -4.58
CA PHE A 34 2.00 -6.65 -4.76
C PHE A 34 3.38 -6.18 -4.25
N SER A 35 4.19 -7.06 -3.65
CA SER A 35 5.38 -6.65 -2.89
C SER A 35 6.49 -6.04 -3.73
N TYR A 36 6.52 -6.32 -5.04
CA TYR A 36 7.61 -5.93 -5.94
C TYR A 36 7.17 -5.03 -7.10
N ASP A 37 5.91 -4.63 -7.14
CA ASP A 37 5.38 -3.73 -8.16
C ASP A 37 5.34 -2.29 -7.67
N LEU A 38 5.95 -1.37 -8.44
CA LEU A 38 5.64 0.04 -8.29
C LEU A 38 4.30 0.34 -8.97
N LEU A 39 3.31 0.74 -8.18
CA LEU A 39 2.00 1.19 -8.66
C LEU A 39 2.01 2.68 -8.98
N ASN A 40 1.80 3.04 -10.25
CA ASN A 40 1.78 4.45 -10.65
C ASN A 40 0.42 5.11 -10.38
N PHE A 41 0.37 5.92 -9.32
CA PHE A 41 -0.80 6.76 -9.00
C PHE A 41 -0.66 8.21 -9.51
N SER A 42 0.40 8.51 -10.26
CA SER A 42 0.60 9.83 -10.90
C SER A 42 0.03 9.84 -12.32
N GLU A 43 -0.22 11.04 -12.85
CA GLU A 43 -0.54 11.23 -14.28
C GLU A 43 0.70 10.98 -15.17
N GLY A 44 1.90 11.33 -14.69
CA GLY A 44 3.18 11.10 -15.38
C GLY A 44 3.71 9.67 -15.19
N GLU A 45 4.76 9.31 -15.95
CA GLU A 45 5.40 7.97 -15.94
C GLU A 45 6.90 8.00 -15.62
N GLU A 46 7.44 9.13 -15.15
CA GLU A 46 8.88 9.31 -14.87
C GLU A 46 9.41 8.31 -13.82
N SER A 47 8.54 7.83 -12.92
CA SER A 47 8.88 6.82 -11.91
C SER A 47 9.32 5.49 -12.52
N LYS A 48 8.92 5.18 -13.76
CA LYS A 48 9.32 3.98 -14.52
C LYS A 48 10.82 3.94 -14.84
N GLU A 49 11.52 5.07 -14.79
CA GLU A 49 12.96 5.12 -15.05
C GLU A 49 13.78 4.74 -13.81
N GLY A 50 13.14 4.63 -12.65
CA GLY A 50 13.80 4.28 -11.39
C GLY A 50 14.29 2.83 -11.37
N SER A 51 15.42 2.60 -10.70
CA SER A 51 16.00 1.26 -10.54
C SER A 51 15.13 0.28 -9.74
N TRP A 52 14.06 0.79 -9.10
CA TRP A 52 13.07 0.05 -8.32
C TRP A 52 11.86 -0.40 -9.14
N THR A 53 11.94 -0.34 -10.48
CA THR A 53 10.83 -0.71 -11.39
C THR A 53 11.18 -1.84 -12.35
N SER A 54 12.43 -2.32 -12.32
CA SER A 54 12.89 -3.43 -13.15
C SER A 54 14.10 -4.13 -12.53
N GLY A 55 14.31 -5.39 -12.91
CA GLY A 55 15.43 -6.20 -12.44
C GLY A 55 15.17 -6.86 -11.08
N LYS A 56 16.18 -7.55 -10.54
CA LYS A 56 16.04 -8.27 -9.27
C LYS A 56 15.91 -7.31 -8.09
N THR A 57 15.08 -7.70 -7.13
CA THR A 57 14.89 -6.95 -5.90
C THR A 57 16.13 -7.06 -4.99
N PRO A 58 16.45 -6.05 -4.17
CA PRO A 58 17.62 -6.07 -3.29
C PRO A 58 17.58 -7.15 -2.21
N ASP A 59 16.38 -7.58 -1.81
CA ASP A 59 16.18 -8.72 -0.88
C ASP A 59 16.39 -10.08 -1.58
N GLY A 60 16.47 -10.10 -2.92
CA GLY A 60 16.68 -11.31 -3.71
C GLY A 60 15.46 -12.21 -3.86
N GLU A 61 14.31 -11.78 -3.36
CA GLU A 61 13.09 -12.59 -3.26
C GLU A 61 12.14 -12.43 -4.47
N GLY A 62 12.42 -11.50 -5.39
CA GLY A 62 11.59 -11.24 -6.57
C GLY A 62 12.27 -10.44 -7.67
N GLU A 63 11.45 -10.01 -8.64
CA GLU A 63 11.82 -9.05 -9.67
C GLU A 63 10.90 -7.84 -9.58
N PHE A 64 11.46 -6.64 -9.70
CA PHE A 64 10.68 -5.41 -9.72
C PHE A 64 9.82 -5.33 -10.97
N GLY A 65 8.60 -4.85 -10.79
CA GLY A 65 7.69 -4.51 -11.88
C GLY A 65 7.16 -3.08 -11.77
N TYR A 66 6.45 -2.69 -12.82
CA TYR A 66 5.83 -1.37 -12.94
C TYR A 66 4.40 -1.51 -13.44
N VAL A 67 3.45 -1.06 -12.64
CA VAL A 67 2.03 -1.04 -12.98
C VAL A 67 1.65 0.38 -13.36
N LYS A 68 1.54 0.63 -14.66
CA LYS A 68 1.17 1.94 -15.22
C LYS A 68 -0.22 2.40 -14.76
N GLU A 69 -1.19 1.48 -14.71
CA GLU A 69 -2.58 1.77 -14.36
C GLU A 69 -3.04 0.85 -13.22
N PRO A 70 -2.85 1.26 -11.95
CA PRO A 70 -3.26 0.48 -10.80
C PRO A 70 -4.77 0.24 -10.79
N GLN A 71 -5.17 -0.98 -10.45
CA GLN A 71 -6.58 -1.38 -10.43
C GLN A 71 -7.16 -1.25 -9.02
N SER A 72 -8.45 -0.90 -8.92
CA SER A 72 -9.17 -0.96 -7.65
C SER A 72 -9.67 -2.37 -7.39
N TYR A 73 -9.01 -3.08 -6.48
CA TYR A 73 -9.43 -4.43 -6.03
C TYR A 73 -10.62 -4.40 -5.06
N GLY A 74 -10.85 -3.26 -4.40
CA GLY A 74 -11.97 -3.05 -3.48
C GLY A 74 -13.18 -2.42 -4.17
N GLY A 75 -14.38 -2.76 -3.69
CA GLY A 75 -15.61 -2.06 -4.05
C GLY A 75 -15.83 -0.78 -3.24
N LYS A 76 -16.74 0.08 -3.73
CA LYS A 76 -17.22 1.24 -2.97
C LYS A 76 -17.91 0.77 -1.70
N GLN A 77 -17.41 1.21 -0.54
CA GLN A 77 -17.94 0.79 0.76
C GLN A 77 -19.28 1.46 1.06
N GLU A 78 -20.24 0.67 1.57
CA GLU A 78 -21.53 1.14 2.10
C GLU A 78 -21.60 0.80 3.58
N LEU A 79 -21.39 1.81 4.43
CA LEU A 79 -21.39 1.64 5.88
C LEU A 79 -22.80 1.85 6.46
N LYS A 80 -23.09 1.15 7.56
CA LYS A 80 -24.30 1.40 8.35
C LYS A 80 -24.22 2.79 9.00
N PRO A 81 -25.34 3.52 9.16
CA PRO A 81 -25.36 4.78 9.89
C PRO A 81 -24.82 4.61 11.32
N ALA A 82 -24.18 5.66 11.85
CA ALA A 82 -23.71 5.68 13.22
C ALA A 82 -24.87 5.52 14.23
N PRO A 83 -24.62 4.95 15.42
CA PRO A 83 -25.60 4.93 16.51
C PRO A 83 -26.10 6.34 16.86
N SER A 84 -27.37 6.47 17.25
CA SER A 84 -28.02 7.76 17.48
C SER A 84 -27.35 8.64 18.55
N TYR A 85 -26.80 8.03 19.61
CA TYR A 85 -26.12 8.73 20.71
C TYR A 85 -24.78 9.37 20.31
N MET A 86 -24.23 9.01 19.14
CA MET A 86 -23.02 9.64 18.63
C MET A 86 -23.29 11.02 18.03
N HIS A 87 -24.56 11.42 17.90
CA HIS A 87 -24.98 12.70 17.30
C HIS A 87 -24.33 13.00 15.94
N GLY A 88 -23.88 11.97 15.22
CA GLY A 88 -23.31 12.12 13.89
C GLY A 88 -24.39 12.57 12.92
N THR A 89 -24.07 13.53 12.05
CA THR A 89 -25.00 14.03 11.02
C THR A 89 -25.49 12.87 10.17
N PRO A 90 -26.77 12.48 10.23
CA PRO A 90 -27.29 11.40 9.39
C PRO A 90 -27.16 11.83 7.92
N PRO A 91 -26.77 10.93 7.00
CA PRO A 91 -26.80 11.26 5.58
C PRO A 91 -28.23 11.68 5.20
N LYS A 92 -28.37 12.82 4.51
CA LYS A 92 -29.68 13.30 4.04
C LYS A 92 -30.35 12.16 3.29
N LYS A 93 -31.49 11.66 3.80
CA LYS A 93 -32.34 10.74 3.03
C LYS A 93 -32.61 11.41 1.69
N LYS A 94 -32.34 10.72 0.57
CA LYS A 94 -32.88 11.14 -0.72
C LYS A 94 -34.39 11.21 -0.54
N GLU A 95 -34.94 12.41 -0.57
CA GLU A 95 -36.39 12.60 -0.62
C GLU A 95 -36.88 11.83 -1.85
N LYS A 96 -37.85 10.93 -1.65
CA LYS A 96 -38.59 10.38 -2.78
C LYS A 96 -39.27 11.58 -3.42
N SER A 97 -38.91 11.90 -4.65
CA SER A 97 -39.63 12.84 -5.50
C SER A 97 -41.09 12.35 -5.60
N GLY A 98 -41.93 12.90 -4.73
CA GLY A 98 -43.36 12.66 -4.73
C GLY A 98 -43.99 13.41 -5.90
N ASN A 99 -44.76 12.68 -6.70
CA ASN A 99 -45.56 13.18 -7.82
C ASN A 99 -46.25 14.50 -7.49
N PHE A 100 -46.01 15.52 -8.31
CA PHE A 100 -46.98 16.59 -8.49
C PHE A 100 -48.13 16.05 -9.33
N LYS A 101 -49.36 16.19 -8.81
CA LYS A 101 -50.61 16.01 -9.54
C LYS A 101 -50.78 17.10 -10.58
#